data_AF-A0A417YRS4-F1
#
_entry.id   AF-A0A417YRS4-F1
#
_cell.length_a   1.000
_cell.length_b   1.000
_cell.length_c   1.000
_cell.angle_alpha   90.00
_cell.angle_beta   90.00
_cell.angle_gamma   90.00
#
_symmetry.space_group_name_H-M   'P 1'
#
loop_
_entity.id
_entity.type
_entity.pdbx_description
1 polymer ?
#
loop_
_entity_poly.entity_id
_entity_poly.type
_entity_poly.pdbx_seq_one_letter_code
_entity_poly.pdbx_strand_id
1 'polypeptide(L)' 'MDWDFYFYVAETLLGWSRDSFFNSTPAHWLKQYIMHLKFTNPKALNPEKEVHYLDQTPFL' A
#
# COMPACT_ATOMS: atom_id res chain seq x y z
N MET A 1 -15.03 -2.76 9.86
CA MET A 1 -15.39 -1.33 9.80
C MET A 1 -14.61 -0.67 8.68
N ASP A 2 -15.16 0.37 8.06
CA ASP A 2 -14.51 1.11 6.95
C ASP A 2 -13.14 1.70 7.30
N TRP A 3 -12.85 1.84 8.61
CA TRP A 3 -11.59 2.38 9.13
C TRP A 3 -10.50 1.34 9.42
N ASP A 4 -10.84 0.04 9.44
CA ASP A 4 -9.91 -1.02 9.87
C ASP A 4 -8.66 -1.07 8.99
N PHE A 5 -8.83 -0.84 7.68
CA PHE A 5 -7.70 -0.77 6.75
C PHE A 5 -6.72 0.35 7.12
N TYR A 6 -7.23 1.55 7.40
CA TYR A 6 -6.40 2.71 7.70
C TYR A 6 -5.65 2.55 9.02
N PHE A 7 -6.32 1.99 10.03
CA PHE A 7 -5.69 1.64 11.30
C PHE A 7 -4.66 0.54 11.15
N TYR A 8 -4.96 -0.52 10.40
CA TYR A 8 -4.00 -1.59 10.14
C TYR A 8 -2.73 -1.06 9.48
N VAL A 9 -2.85 -0.22 8.44
CA VAL A 9 -1.69 0.40 7.79
C VAL A 9 -0.93 1.29 8.76
N ALA A 10 -1.62 2.14 9.52
CA ALA A 10 -0.97 3.05 10.46
C ALA A 10 -0.23 2.30 11.58
N GLU A 11 -0.91 1.40 12.29
CA GLU A 11 -0.35 0.68 13.44
C GLU A 11 0.65 -0.40 13.00
N THR A 12 0.31 -1.24 12.02
CA THR A 12 1.11 -2.40 11.64
C THR A 12 2.22 -2.07 10.63
N LEU A 13 1.92 -1.29 9.60
CA LEU A 13 2.88 -1.03 8.51
C LEU A 13 3.75 0.21 8.77
N LEU A 14 3.19 1.24 9.39
CA LEU A 14 3.87 2.51 9.65
C LEU A 14 4.35 2.65 11.11
N GLY A 15 3.93 1.76 12.02
CA GLY A 15 4.32 1.80 13.42
C GLY A 15 3.79 3.01 14.20
N TRP A 16 2.69 3.60 13.73
CA TRP A 16 2.09 4.76 14.37
C TRP A 16 1.28 4.36 15.60
N SER A 17 1.28 5.24 16.60
CA SER A 17 0.31 5.16 17.68
C SER A 17 -1.07 5.65 17.19
N ARG A 18 -2.12 5.24 17.89
CA ARG A 18 -3.48 5.72 17.63
C ARG A 18 -3.60 7.24 17.76
N ASP A 19 -2.91 7.84 18.72
CA ASP A 19 -2.87 9.29 18.90
C ASP A 19 -2.18 9.99 17.72
N SER A 20 -1.08 9.41 17.21
CA SER A 20 -0.41 9.92 16.01
C SER A 20 -1.32 9.86 14.79
N PHE A 21 -2.10 8.80 14.64
CA PHE A 21 -3.07 8.66 13.55
C PHE A 21 -4.14 9.75 13.59
N PHE A 22 -4.79 9.97 14.74
CA PHE A 22 -5.85 10.98 14.87
C PHE A 22 -5.34 12.42 14.77
N ASN A 23 -4.08 12.68 15.11
CA ASN A 23 -3.46 14.00 14.95
C ASN A 23 -2.82 14.21 13.56
N SER A 24 -2.81 13.18 12.70
CA SER A 24 -2.25 13.27 11.35
C SER A 24 -3.27 13.79 10.35
N THR A 25 -2.79 14.37 9.25
CA THR A 25 -3.66 14.66 8.10
C THR A 25 -3.75 13.43 7.19
N PRO A 26 -4.89 13.20 6.52
CA PRO A 26 -5.03 12.11 5.55
C PRO A 26 -3.95 12.14 4.44
N ALA A 27 -3.53 13.35 4.04
CA ALA A 27 -2.45 13.54 3.07
C ALA A 27 -1.09 13.04 3.59
N HIS A 28 -0.80 13.26 4.87
CA HIS A 28 0.43 12.76 5.50
C HIS A 28 0.43 11.24 5.57
N TRP A 29 -0.68 10.65 6.04
CA TRP A 29 -0.87 9.19 6.10
C TRP A 29 -0.66 8.56 4.71
N LEU A 30 -1.31 9.10 3.68
CA LEU A 30 -1.21 8.56 2.32
C LEU A 30 0.22 8.64 1.78
N LYS A 31 0.93 9.75 2.02
CA LYS A 31 2.32 9.91 1.59
C LYS A 31 3.22 8.85 2.22
N GLN A 32 3.06 8.58 3.53
CA GLN A 32 3.82 7.55 4.21
C GLN A 32 3.48 6.15 3.71
N TYR A 33 2.20 5.86 3.48
CA TYR A 33 1.78 4.59 2.91
C TYR A 33 2.36 4.35 1.50
N ILE A 34 2.35 5.37 0.64
CA ILE A 34 2.99 5.30 -0.69
C ILE A 34 4.49 5.06 -0.56
N MET A 35 5.18 5.71 0.39
CA MET A 35 6.61 5.46 0.63
C MET A 35 6.87 4.04 1.08
N HIS A 36 6.05 3.48 1.97
CA HIS A 36 6.13 2.08 2.38
C HIS A 36 5.98 1.15 1.16
N LEU A 37 4.98 1.37 0.31
CA LEU A 37 4.77 0.59 -0.91
C LEU A 37 5.95 0.70 -1.89
N LYS A 38 6.55 1.89 -2.07
CA LYS A 38 7.75 2.03 -2.91
C LYS A 38 8.93 1.19 -2.42
N PHE A 39 9.05 1.02 -1.10
CA PHE A 39 10.14 0.27 -0.50
C PHE A 39 9.88 -1.25 -0.53
N THR A 40 8.66 -1.69 -0.23
CA THR A 40 8.33 -3.12 -0.10
C THR A 40 7.87 -3.76 -1.40
N ASN A 41 7.13 -3.03 -2.22
CA ASN A 41 6.62 -3.51 -3.50
C ASN A 41 6.53 -2.36 -4.53
N PRO A 42 7.67 -1.94 -5.10
CA PRO A 42 7.69 -0.83 -6.05
C PRO A 42 6.82 -1.07 -7.29
N LYS A 43 6.58 -2.34 -7.68
CA LYS A 43 5.69 -2.72 -8.79
C LYS A 43 4.21 -2.40 -8.52
N ALA A 44 3.79 -2.30 -7.25
CA ALA A 44 2.40 -1.98 -6.90
C ALA A 44 1.99 -0.55 -7.33
N LEU A 45 2.96 0.37 -7.44
CA LEU A 45 2.71 1.78 -7.78
C LEU A 45 2.94 2.08 -9.26
N ASN A 46 3.79 1.30 -9.92
CA ASN A 46 4.00 1.33 -11.36
C ASN A 46 3.51 0.01 -11.94
N PRO A 47 2.22 -0.10 -12.30
CA PRO A 47 1.75 -1.19 -13.14
C PRO A 47 2.30 -0.92 -14.55
N GLU A 48 3.59 -1.16 -14.76
CA GLU A 48 4.01 -1.54 -16.10
C GLU A 48 3.10 -2.69 -16.47
N LYS A 49 2.30 -2.52 -17.53
CA LYS A 49 1.46 -3.60 -18.05
C LYS A 49 2.42 -4.72 -18.41
N GLU A 50 2.58 -5.71 -17.53
CA GLU A 50 3.30 -6.93 -17.86
C GLU A 50 2.53 -7.55 -19.03
N VAL A 51 3.08 -7.40 -20.24
CA VAL A 51 2.51 -7.99 -21.45
C VAL A 51 2.76 -9.48 -21.34
N HIS A 52 1.77 -10.21 -20.85
CA HIS A 52 1.81 -11.66 -20.83
C HIS A 52 1.50 -12.18 -22.23
N TYR A 53 2.41 -12.98 -22.78
CA TYR A 53 2.17 -13.71 -24.01
C TYR A 53 1.41 -15.01 -23.70
N LEU A 54 0.65 -15.53 -24.68
CA LEU A 54 -0.25 -16.69 -24.51
C LEU A 54 0.47 -17.94 -23.98
N ASP A 55 1.75 -18.12 -24.33
CA ASP A 55 2.65 -19.19 -23.91
C ASP A 55 3.05 -19.13 -22.42
N GLN A 56 2.83 -17.99 -21.76
CA GLN A 56 3.14 -17.79 -20.34
C GLN A 56 1.95 -18.09 -19.41
N THR A 57 0.82 -18.52 -19.96
CA THR A 57 -0.38 -18.84 -19.18
C THR A 57 -0.53 -20.35 -18.96
N PRO A 58 -0.92 -20.80 -17.76
CA PRO A 58 -1.01 -22.23 -17.42
C PRO A 58 -2.26 -22.92 -18.02
N PHE A 59 -2.92 -22.29 -18.99
CA PHE A 59 -4.12 -22.80 -19.65
C PHE A 59 -3.77 -23.31 -21.05
N LEU A 60 -3.00 -24.40 -21.12
CA LEU A 60 -2.97 -25.29 -22.29
C LEU A 60 -3.10 -26.74 -21.84
#